data_AF-A0A7G6Y3F4-F1
#
_entry.id   AF-A0A7G6Y3F4-F1
#
_cell.length_a   1.000
_cell.length_b   1.000
_cell.length_c   1.000
_cell.angle_alpha   90.00
_cell.angle_beta   90.00
_cell.angle_gamma   90.00
#
_symmetry.space_group_name_H-M   'P 1'
#
loop_
_entity.id
_entity.type
_entity.pdbx_description
1 polymer ?
#
loop_
_entity_poly.entity_id
_entity_poly.type
_entity_poly.pdbx_seq_one_letter_code
_entity_poly.pdbx_strand_id
1 'polypeptide(L)'
;MATVLAPSTGEEIRDLLVHLLAGVTHASEATWRKRIGTIERYPTWKYVRFSWGVAPNAQGADLEAVKKAVEIVRAEHPYITDRLPNGIDRLAR
;
A
#
# COMPACT_ATOMS: atom_id res chain seq x y z
N MET A 1 10.96 -16.78 14.69
CA MET A 1 10.54 -16.49 13.30
C MET A 1 9.76 -15.19 13.34
N ALA A 2 10.33 -14.10 12.86
CA ALA A 2 9.60 -12.84 12.80
C ALA A 2 8.56 -12.97 11.68
N THR A 3 7.30 -13.15 12.04
CA THR A 3 6.20 -12.94 11.10
C THR A 3 6.35 -11.50 10.64
N VAL A 4 6.82 -11.29 9.41
CA VAL A 4 6.69 -9.99 8.75
C VAL A 4 5.19 -9.79 8.65
N LEU A 5 4.62 -9.04 9.60
CA LEU A 5 3.21 -8.75 9.64
C LEU A 5 2.88 -8.15 8.27
N ALA A 6 2.03 -8.85 7.51
CA ALA A 6 1.59 -8.34 6.23
C ALA A 6 1.12 -6.90 6.44
N PRO A 7 1.53 -5.95 5.58
CA PRO A 7 1.16 -4.55 5.70
C PRO A 7 -0.36 -4.47 5.86
N SER A 8 -0.75 -4.00 7.04
CA SER A 8 -2.12 -4.08 7.53
C SER A 8 -2.87 -2.79 7.23
N THR A 9 -2.18 -1.73 6.80
CA THR A 9 -2.74 -0.38 6.57
C THR A 9 -2.29 0.22 5.24
N GLY A 10 -3.02 1.22 4.75
CA GLY A 10 -2.66 1.95 3.54
C GLY A 10 -1.30 2.66 3.62
N GLU A 11 -0.92 3.20 4.78
CA GLU A 11 0.41 3.83 4.94
C GLU A 11 1.54 2.80 4.94
N GLU A 12 1.35 1.61 5.50
CA GLU A 12 2.37 0.54 5.43
C GLU A 12 2.56 0.03 3.99
N ILE A 13 1.47 -0.08 3.21
CA ILE A 13 1.57 -0.38 1.77
C ILE A 13 2.32 0.74 1.04
N ARG A 14 2.05 2.00 1.39
CA ARG A 14 2.75 3.15 0.81
C ARG A 14 4.24 3.09 1.11
N ASP A 15 4.62 2.83 2.35
CA ASP A 15 6.01 2.73 2.77
C ASP A 15 6.73 1.59 2.04
N LEU A 16 6.06 0.44 1.87
CA LEU A 16 6.59 -0.68 1.12
C LEU A 16 6.80 -0.34 -0.37
N LEU A 17 5.84 0.35 -1.00
CA LEU A 17 5.98 0.84 -2.37
C LEU A 17 7.11 1.85 -2.51
N VAL A 18 7.23 2.78 -1.55
CA VAL A 18 8.30 3.78 -1.51
C VAL A 18 9.66 3.11 -1.44
N HIS A 19 9.82 2.15 -0.52
CA HIS A 19 11.08 1.45 -0.31
C HIS A 19 11.48 0.61 -1.53
N LEU A 20 10.50 -0.09 -2.14
CA LEU A 20 10.73 -0.86 -3.36
C LEU A 20 11.18 0.04 -4.52
N LEU A 21 10.50 1.16 -4.74
CA LEU A 21 10.86 2.08 -5.83
C LEU A 21 12.18 2.81 -5.57
N ALA A 22 12.48 3.20 -4.33
CA ALA A 22 13.76 3.79 -3.97
C ALA A 22 14.92 2.78 -4.08
N GLY A 23 14.66 1.49 -3.82
CA GLY A 23 15.68 0.44 -3.99
C GLY A 23 16.00 0.11 -5.46
N VAL A 24 15.02 0.29 -6.36
CA VAL A 24 15.16 -0.02 -7.79
C VAL A 24 15.57 1.20 -8.62
N THR A 25 15.46 2.41 -8.07
CA THR A 25 15.73 3.67 -8.79
C THR A 25 16.70 4.57 -8.02
N HIS A 26 17.31 5.54 -8.70
CA HIS A 26 18.17 6.54 -8.05
C HIS A 26 17.40 7.65 -7.31
N ALA A 27 16.05 7.59 -7.27
CA ALA A 27 15.24 8.62 -6.65
C ALA A 27 14.99 8.34 -5.16
N SER A 28 14.98 9.39 -4.35
CA SER A 28 14.81 9.28 -2.89
C SER A 28 13.41 8.79 -2.49
N GLU A 29 13.31 8.17 -1.32
CA GLU A 29 12.03 7.76 -0.73
C GLU A 29 11.03 8.93 -0.60
N ALA A 30 11.51 10.11 -0.22
CA ALA A 30 10.69 11.32 -0.14
C ALA A 30 10.11 11.74 -1.51
N THR A 31 10.87 11.54 -2.58
CA THR A 31 10.41 11.77 -3.96
C THR A 31 9.31 10.79 -4.32
N TRP A 32 9.49 9.50 -4.01
CA TRP A 32 8.49 8.47 -4.29
C TRP A 32 7.23 8.63 -3.45
N ARG A 33 7.33 9.04 -2.18
CA ARG A 33 6.16 9.29 -1.33
C ARG A 33 5.23 10.33 -1.93
N LYS A 34 5.77 11.37 -2.57
CA LYS A 34 5.00 12.38 -3.31
C LYS A 34 4.41 11.83 -4.61
N ARG A 35 5.17 11.02 -5.36
CA ARG A 35 4.77 10.45 -6.65
C ARG A 35 3.72 9.35 -6.55
N ILE A 36 3.79 8.50 -5.52
CA ILE A 36 2.80 7.44 -5.27
C ILE A 36 1.45 8.03 -4.84
N GLY A 37 1.47 9.16 -4.14
CA GLY A 37 0.26 9.80 -3.63
C GLY A 37 -0.39 9.01 -2.50
N THR A 38 -1.70 9.16 -2.36
CA THR A 38 -2.49 8.53 -1.30
C THR A 38 -2.90 7.11 -1.69
N ILE A 39 -2.88 6.20 -0.72
CA ILE A 39 -3.47 4.86 -0.89
C ILE A 39 -4.95 4.95 -0.56
N GLU A 40 -5.78 4.65 -1.56
CA GLU A 40 -7.22 4.62 -1.41
C GLU A 40 -7.67 3.20 -1.08
N ARG A 41 -8.53 3.07 -0.08
CA ARG A 41 -9.18 1.80 0.23
C ARG A 41 -10.44 1.66 -0.60
N TYR A 42 -10.65 0.46 -1.13
CA TYR A 42 -11.89 0.10 -1.78
C TYR A 42 -12.76 -0.80 -0.89
N PRO A 43 -14.10 -0.67 -0.98
CA PRO A 43 -15.00 -1.56 -0.27
C PRO A 43 -14.86 -2.99 -0.80
N THR A 44 -14.58 -3.95 0.08
CA THR A 44 -14.31 -5.36 -0.28
C THR A 44 -15.50 -6.03 -0.98
N TRP A 45 -16.73 -5.61 -0.69
CA TRP A 45 -17.94 -6.11 -1.36
C TRP A 45 -17.99 -5.75 -2.86
N LYS A 46 -17.35 -4.65 -3.25
CA LYS A 46 -17.27 -4.20 -4.65
C LYS A 46 -16.01 -4.69 -5.35
N TYR A 47 -14.91 -4.83 -4.60
CA TYR A 47 -13.62 -5.26 -5.12
C TYR A 47 -13.14 -6.51 -4.38
N VAL A 48 -13.64 -7.66 -4.81
CA VAL A 48 -13.37 -8.96 -4.19
C VAL A 48 -11.90 -9.38 -4.36
N ARG A 49 -11.24 -8.93 -5.44
CA ARG A 49 -9.85 -9.30 -5.76
C ARG A 49 -8.78 -8.44 -5.07
N PHE A 50 -9.11 -7.19 -4.72
CA PHE A 50 -8.19 -6.27 -4.06
C PHE A 50 -8.98 -5.20 -3.31
N SER A 51 -8.57 -4.85 -2.10
CA SER A 51 -9.30 -3.86 -1.28
C SER A 51 -8.67 -2.48 -1.27
N TRP A 52 -7.74 -2.19 -2.19
CA TRP A 52 -7.02 -0.91 -2.23
C TRP A 52 -6.45 -0.56 -3.61
N GLY A 53 -6.18 0.72 -3.81
CA GLY A 53 -5.55 1.30 -5.00
C GLY A 53 -4.66 2.49 -4.64
N VAL A 54 -3.94 2.99 -5.65
CA VAL A 54 -3.10 4.19 -5.55
C VAL A 54 -3.69 5.29 -6.41
N ALA A 55 -3.57 6.53 -5.95
CA ALA A 55 -3.77 7.72 -6.76
C ALA A 55 -2.40 8.37 -7.05
N PRO A 56 -1.62 7.84 -8.02
CA PRO A 56 -0.28 8.33 -8.31
C PRO A 56 -0.31 9.77 -8.83
N ASN A 57 0.54 10.61 -8.27
CA ASN A 57 0.84 11.95 -8.73
C ASN A 57 2.16 11.94 -9.54
N ALA A 58 2.24 11.03 -10.50
CA ALA A 58 3.40 10.79 -11.36
C ALA A 58 2.99 10.75 -12.83
N GLN A 59 3.93 11.03 -13.72
CA GLN A 59 3.71 11.04 -15.17
C GLN A 59 4.78 10.21 -15.90
N GLY A 60 4.47 9.77 -17.12
CA GLY A 60 5.41 9.06 -17.98
C GLY A 60 5.98 7.80 -17.33
N ALA A 61 7.31 7.66 -17.36
CA ALA A 61 8.01 6.48 -16.85
C ALA A 61 7.80 6.26 -15.34
N ASP A 62 7.67 7.33 -14.55
CA ASP A 62 7.44 7.22 -13.11
C ASP A 62 6.06 6.62 -12.80
N LEU A 63 5.04 6.96 -13.61
CA LEU A 63 3.70 6.39 -13.46
C LEU A 63 3.72 4.88 -13.74
N GLU A 64 4.41 4.46 -14.80
CA GLU A 64 4.54 3.05 -15.14
C GLU A 64 5.33 2.26 -14.09
N ALA A 65 6.36 2.87 -13.49
CA ALA A 65 7.08 2.28 -12.36
C ALA A 65 6.16 2.07 -11.15
N VAL A 66 5.34 3.07 -10.80
CA VAL A 66 4.37 2.96 -9.69
C VAL A 66 3.33 1.88 -9.98
N LYS A 67 2.79 1.81 -11.21
CA LYS A 67 1.83 0.75 -11.59
C LYS A 67 2.41 -0.65 -11.44
N LYS A 68 3.63 -0.88 -11.95
CA LYS A 68 4.32 -2.17 -11.82
C LYS A 68 4.59 -2.54 -10.37
N ALA A 69 5.05 -1.59 -9.57
CA ALA A 69 5.24 -1.80 -8.14
C ALA A 69 3.92 -2.18 -7.45
N VAL A 70 2.81 -1.53 -7.81
CA VAL A 70 1.48 -1.85 -7.26
C VAL A 70 1.03 -3.24 -7.65
N GLU A 71 1.27 -3.70 -8.88
CA GLU A 71 0.92 -5.07 -9.28
C GLU A 71 1.69 -6.12 -8.45
N ILE A 72 3.00 -5.91 -8.24
CA ILE A 72 3.83 -6.79 -7.42
C ILE A 72 3.32 -6.82 -5.98
N VAL A 73 3.12 -5.64 -5.38
CA VAL A 73 2.67 -5.54 -3.98
C VAL A 73 1.26 -6.08 -3.82
N ARG A 74 0.38 -5.91 -4.82
CA ARG A 74 -0.99 -6.44 -4.77
C ARG A 74 -1.03 -7.96 -4.93
N ALA A 75 -0.08 -8.57 -5.64
CA ALA A 75 0.02 -10.02 -5.73
C ALA A 75 0.33 -10.65 -4.37
N GLU A 76 1.19 -10.01 -3.57
CA GLU A 76 1.58 -10.48 -2.23
C GLU A 76 0.60 -10.00 -1.13
N HIS A 77 0.04 -8.80 -1.29
CA HIS A 77 -0.79 -8.10 -0.31
C HIS A 77 -2.08 -7.53 -0.94
N PRO A 78 -3.02 -8.39 -1.38
CA PRO A 78 -4.25 -7.94 -2.05
C PRO A 78 -5.21 -7.20 -1.12
N TYR A 79 -5.11 -7.41 0.20
CA TYR A 79 -6.02 -6.86 1.19
C TYR A 79 -5.28 -6.05 2.24
N ILE A 80 -5.87 -4.92 2.63
CA ILE A 80 -5.46 -4.13 3.80
C ILE A 80 -6.60 -4.10 4.81
N THR A 81 -6.23 -4.16 6.09
CA THR A 81 -7.18 -4.03 7.20
C THR A 81 -7.39 -2.57 7.58
N ASP A 82 -8.52 -2.29 8.23
CA ASP A 82 -8.53 -1.13 9.11
C ASP A 82 -7.81 -1.60 10.37
N ARG A 83 -6.82 -0.86 10.87
CA ARG A 83 -6.61 -0.93 12.30
C ARG A 83 -7.89 -0.32 12.89
N LEU A 84 -8.88 -1.17 13.18
CA LEU A 84 -10.04 -0.78 13.97
C LEU A 84 -9.50 0.09 15.12
N PRO A 85 -10.00 1.32 15.31
CA PRO A 85 -9.53 2.14 16.42
C PRO A 85 -9.61 1.30 17.68
N ASN A 86 -8.47 1.16 18.38
CA ASN A 86 -8.32 0.39 19.61
C ASN A 86 -9.55 0.59 20.51
N GLY A 87 -10.48 -0.36 20.51
CA GLY A 87 -11.79 -0.14 21.13
C GLY A 87 -12.72 -1.34 21.17
N ILE A 88 -12.57 -2.32 20.27
CA ILE A 88 -13.45 -3.51 20.23
C ILE A 88 -12.81 -4.74 20.92
N ASP A 89 -11.70 -4.56 21.64
CA ASP A 89 -11.12 -5.61 22.50
C ASP A 89 -11.85 -5.72 23.87
N ARG A 90 -12.78 -4.79 24.18
CA ARG A 90 -13.48 -4.73 25.48
C ARG A 90 -14.83 -5.44 25.55
N LEU A 91 -15.32 -6.06 24.47
CA LEU A 91 -16.66 -6.69 24.45
C LEU A 91 -16.64 -8.22 24.57
N ALA A 92 -15.48 -8.82 24.80
CA ALA A 92 -15.33 -10.27 25.00
C ALA A 92 -15.01 -10.66 26.45
N ARG A 93 -15.48 -9.89 27.44
CA ARG A 93 -15.32 -10.22 28.87
C ARG A 93 -16.66 -10.26 29.59
#